data_AF-A0A1Q6JWZ2-F1
#
_entry.id   AF-A0A1Q6JWZ2-F1
#
_cell.length_a   1.000
_cell.length_b   1.000
_cell.length_c   1.000
_cell.angle_alpha   90.00
_cell.angle_beta   90.00
_cell.angle_gamma   90.00
#
_symmetry.space_group_name_H-M   'P 1'
#
loop_
_entity.id
_entity.type
_entity.pdbx_description
1 polymer ?
#
loop_
_entity_poly.entity_id
_entity_poly.type
_entity_poly.pdbx_seq_one_letter_code
_entity_poly.pdbx_strand_id
1 'polypeptide(L)'
;MENELINLLANEIVEKLKGKIFNIEKDMMEFLKSQVSRENKENVLEQLYLFQLYSNAYIGPDPRGKRNIFANAIDVLNAKNDEDVSIKIENLKEATKFMKIAETNPLSTFKRKLEDKEKCKNVIF
;
A
#
# COMPACT_ATOMS: atom_id res chain seq x y z
N MET A 1 -13.55 13.24 -5.36
CA MET A 1 -13.16 13.05 -3.95
C MET A 1 -12.72 11.63 -3.63
N GLU A 2 -13.57 10.59 -3.60
CA GLU A 2 -13.10 9.25 -3.17
C GLU A 2 -12.16 8.55 -4.18
N ASN A 3 -12.43 8.65 -5.48
CA ASN A 3 -11.48 8.18 -6.51
C ASN A 3 -10.16 8.98 -6.50
N GLU A 4 -10.16 10.23 -6.02
CA GLU A 4 -8.92 10.99 -5.84
C GLU A 4 -8.11 10.45 -4.67
N LEU A 5 -8.76 10.06 -3.57
CA LEU A 5 -8.08 9.47 -2.41
C LEU A 5 -7.36 8.17 -2.78
N ILE A 6 -8.03 7.27 -3.51
CA ILE A 6 -7.46 6.01 -4.01
C ILE A 6 -6.23 6.28 -4.88
N ASN A 7 -6.34 7.22 -5.82
CA ASN A 7 -5.24 7.58 -6.71
C ASN A 7 -4.08 8.25 -5.98
N LEU A 8 -4.35 9.14 -5.01
CA LEU A 8 -3.33 9.80 -4.20
C LEU A 8 -2.57 8.79 -3.32
N LEU A 9 -3.30 7.86 -2.70
CA LEU A 9 -2.69 6.80 -1.90
C LEU A 9 -1.82 5.88 -2.75
N ALA A 10 -2.35 5.46 -3.91
CA ALA A 10 -1.60 4.65 -4.87
C ALA A 10 -0.31 5.35 -5.32
N ASN A 11 -0.37 6.65 -5.62
CA ASN A 11 0.81 7.44 -5.97
C ASN A 11 1.82 7.54 -4.82
N GLU A 12 1.38 7.75 -3.57
CA GLU A 12 2.32 7.77 -2.43
C GLU A 12 2.99 6.41 -2.21
N ILE A 13 2.25 5.32 -2.38
CA ILE A 13 2.80 3.95 -2.33
C ILE A 13 3.84 3.74 -3.42
N VAL A 14 3.50 4.09 -4.66
CA VAL A 14 4.37 3.97 -5.83
C VAL A 14 5.70 4.70 -5.59
N GLU A 15 5.65 5.96 -5.18
CA GLU A 15 6.86 6.77 -4.92
C GLU A 15 7.73 6.16 -3.81
N LYS A 16 7.13 5.59 -2.76
CA LYS A 16 7.87 4.98 -1.64
C LYS A 16 8.48 3.61 -1.95
N LEU A 17 7.92 2.90 -2.92
CA LEU A 17 8.36 1.57 -3.34
C LEU A 17 9.17 1.60 -4.64
N LYS A 18 9.27 2.75 -5.30
CA LYS A 18 10.11 2.98 -6.48
C LYS A 18 11.56 2.60 -6.17
N GLY A 19 12.17 1.83 -7.08
CA GLY A 19 13.53 1.30 -6.91
C GLY A 19 13.64 0.08 -5.97
N LYS A 20 12.55 -0.31 -5.28
CA LYS A 20 12.49 -1.55 -4.47
C LYS A 20 11.66 -2.63 -5.15
N ILE A 21 10.57 -2.25 -5.80
CA ILE A 21 9.73 -3.11 -6.62
C ILE A 21 9.90 -2.72 -8.09
N PHE A 22 10.25 -3.69 -8.93
CA PHE A 22 10.35 -3.50 -10.37
C PHE A 22 8.94 -3.28 -10.96
N ASN A 23 8.78 -2.32 -11.86
CA ASN A 23 7.51 -1.98 -12.54
C ASN A 23 6.31 -1.58 -11.65
N ILE A 24 6.54 -1.17 -10.40
CA ILE A 24 5.46 -0.81 -9.45
C ILE A 24 4.43 0.19 -10.00
N GLU A 25 4.86 1.18 -10.78
CA GLU A 25 3.97 2.14 -11.44
C GLU A 25 2.96 1.47 -12.38
N LYS A 26 3.47 0.55 -13.21
CA LYS A 26 2.66 -0.19 -14.18
C LYS A 26 1.71 -1.15 -13.46
N ASP A 27 2.24 -1.92 -12.53
CA ASP A 27 1.47 -2.96 -11.81
C ASP A 27 0.34 -2.32 -10.99
N MET A 28 0.61 -1.19 -10.32
CA MET A 28 -0.40 -0.41 -9.61
C MET A 28 -1.49 0.12 -10.57
N MET A 29 -1.10 0.68 -11.71
CA MET A 29 -2.07 1.19 -12.69
C MET A 29 -2.95 0.07 -13.26
N GLU A 30 -2.38 -1.10 -13.56
CA GLU A 30 -3.13 -2.27 -14.01
C GLU A 30 -4.09 -2.77 -12.94
N PHE A 31 -3.64 -2.85 -11.69
CA PHE A 31 -4.48 -3.25 -10.56
C PHE A 31 -5.68 -2.32 -10.38
N LEU A 32 -5.47 -1.00 -10.40
CA LEU A 32 -6.55 -0.02 -10.27
C LEU A 32 -7.59 -0.10 -11.40
N LYS A 33 -7.13 -0.44 -12.62
CA LYS A 33 -7.99 -0.62 -13.81
C LYS A 33 -8.63 -2.01 -13.92
N SER A 34 -8.27 -2.95 -13.05
CA SER A 34 -8.79 -4.32 -13.06
C SER A 34 -10.27 -4.39 -12.66
N GLN A 35 -10.86 -5.57 -12.81
CA GLN A 35 -12.24 -5.87 -12.42
C GLN A 35 -12.42 -6.06 -10.90
N VAL A 36 -11.35 -5.95 -10.11
CA VAL A 36 -11.42 -6.00 -8.64
C VAL A 36 -12.37 -4.91 -8.13
N SER A 37 -13.25 -5.30 -7.20
CA SER A 37 -14.19 -4.40 -6.56
C SER A 37 -13.48 -3.25 -5.85
N ARG A 38 -14.21 -2.16 -5.67
CA ARG A 38 -13.67 -0.98 -5.00
C ARG A 38 -13.21 -1.28 -3.56
N GLU A 39 -14.01 -2.02 -2.81
CA GLU A 39 -13.70 -2.42 -1.43
C GLU A 39 -12.37 -3.19 -1.36
N ASN A 40 -12.17 -4.15 -2.27
CA ASN A 40 -10.92 -4.90 -2.32
C ASN A 40 -9.72 -4.06 -2.77
N LYS A 41 -9.91 -3.10 -3.68
CA LYS A 41 -8.85 -2.13 -4.03
C LYS A 41 -8.44 -1.31 -2.82
N GLU A 42 -9.40 -0.79 -2.05
CA GLU A 42 -9.14 -0.03 -0.83
C GLU A 42 -8.40 -0.88 0.22
N ASN A 43 -8.83 -2.13 0.42
CA ASN A 43 -8.17 -3.08 1.32
C ASN A 43 -6.71 -3.36 0.90
N VAL A 44 -6.48 -3.61 -0.39
CA VAL A 44 -5.12 -3.85 -0.91
C VAL A 44 -4.25 -2.61 -0.74
N LEU A 45 -4.75 -1.42 -1.08
CA LEU A 45 -4.01 -0.18 -0.91
C LEU A 45 -3.69 0.12 0.56
N GLU A 46 -4.60 -0.19 1.48
CA GLU A 46 -4.33 -0.10 2.91
C GLU A 46 -3.17 -1.01 3.33
N GLN A 47 -3.19 -2.27 2.90
CA GLN A 47 -2.12 -3.21 3.23
C GLN A 47 -0.78 -2.80 2.60
N LEU A 48 -0.79 -2.31 1.36
CA LEU A 48 0.40 -1.80 0.70
C LEU A 48 0.92 -0.51 1.36
N TYR A 49 0.04 0.33 1.87
CA TYR A 49 0.43 1.52 2.61
C TYR A 49 1.10 1.18 3.95
N LEU A 50 0.54 0.23 4.71
CA LEU A 50 1.18 -0.30 5.91
C LEU A 50 2.55 -0.91 5.57
N PHE A 51 2.59 -1.72 4.51
CA PHE A 51 3.84 -2.31 4.03
C PHE A 51 4.89 -1.24 3.71
N GLN A 52 4.55 -0.17 2.99
CA GLN A 52 5.55 0.84 2.61
C GLN A 52 6.12 1.58 3.82
N LEU A 53 5.31 1.88 4.85
CA LEU A 53 5.76 2.58 6.07
C LEU A 53 6.91 1.83 6.74
N TYR A 54 6.87 0.51 6.73
CA TYR A 54 7.82 -0.34 7.43
C TYR A 54 8.72 -1.16 6.49
N SER A 55 8.61 -0.95 5.17
CA SER A 55 9.49 -1.58 4.16
C SER A 55 10.98 -1.29 4.39
N ASN A 56 11.28 -0.17 5.06
CA ASN A 56 12.62 0.20 5.53
C ASN A 56 12.91 -0.20 6.98
N ALA A 57 11.87 -0.31 7.81
CA ALA A 57 11.99 -0.58 9.25
C ALA A 57 12.11 -2.07 9.59
N TYR A 58 11.76 -2.98 8.67
CA TYR A 58 12.04 -4.40 8.83
C TYR A 58 13.55 -4.66 8.70
N ILE A 59 14.23 -4.47 9.83
CA ILE A 59 15.62 -4.87 10.11
C ILE A 59 15.56 -6.19 10.87
N GLY A 60 14.86 -7.19 10.32
CA GLY A 60 15.04 -8.56 10.77
C GLY A 60 16.43 -9.04 10.33
N PRO A 61 17.12 -9.89 11.11
CA PRO A 61 18.45 -10.40 10.75
C PRO A 61 18.44 -11.28 9.49
N ASP A 62 17.26 -11.72 9.03
CA ASP A 62 17.11 -12.60 7.87
C ASP A 62 16.73 -11.83 6.58
N PRO A 63 17.66 -11.69 5.61
CA PRO A 63 17.38 -11.08 4.31
C PRO A 63 16.36 -11.85 3.45
N ARG A 64 16.08 -13.13 3.76
CA ARG A 64 15.04 -13.93 3.09
C ARG A 64 13.63 -13.45 3.45
N GLY A 65 13.43 -13.05 4.71
CA GLY A 65 12.18 -12.44 5.16
C GLY A 65 11.85 -11.18 4.35
N LYS A 66 12.84 -10.31 4.11
CA LYS A 66 12.66 -9.11 3.29
C LYS A 66 12.23 -9.43 1.86
N ARG A 67 12.89 -10.38 1.18
CA ARG A 67 12.56 -10.76 -0.20
C ARG A 67 11.13 -11.31 -0.33
N ASN A 68 10.70 -12.13 0.63
CA ASN A 68 9.35 -12.70 0.62
C ASN A 68 8.26 -11.62 0.75
N ILE A 69 8.48 -10.59 1.56
CA ILE A 69 7.48 -9.53 1.74
C ILE A 69 7.30 -8.70 0.46
N PHE A 70 8.40 -8.36 -0.25
CA PHE A 70 8.29 -7.67 -1.54
C PHE A 70 7.60 -8.55 -2.59
N ALA A 71 7.84 -9.86 -2.59
CA ALA A 71 7.14 -10.79 -3.47
C ALA A 71 5.62 -10.81 -3.20
N ASN A 72 5.20 -10.78 -1.93
CA ASN A 72 3.78 -10.72 -1.57
C ASN A 72 3.12 -9.40 -2.04
N ALA A 73 3.83 -8.27 -1.94
CA ALA A 73 3.36 -6.99 -2.43
C ALA A 73 3.21 -6.97 -3.97
N ILE A 74 4.11 -7.63 -4.69
CA ILE A 74 4.00 -7.79 -6.15
C ILE A 74 2.84 -8.72 -6.50
N ASP A 75 2.68 -9.82 -5.77
CA ASP A 75 1.67 -10.82 -6.08
C ASP A 75 0.26 -10.25 -5.96
N VAL A 76 -0.02 -9.49 -4.89
CA VAL A 76 -1.35 -8.87 -4.70
C VAL A 76 -1.70 -7.86 -5.79
N LEU A 77 -0.72 -7.12 -6.31
CA LEU A 77 -0.93 -6.18 -7.43
C LEU A 77 -1.24 -6.89 -8.75
N ASN A 78 -0.82 -8.15 -8.88
CA ASN A 78 -1.12 -8.97 -10.06
C ASN A 78 -2.51 -9.64 -10.00
N ALA A 79 -3.27 -9.49 -8.91
CA ALA A 79 -4.64 -10.00 -8.81
C ALA A 79 -5.54 -9.35 -9.88
N LYS A 80 -6.36 -10.15 -10.57
CA LYS A 80 -7.22 -9.66 -11.66
C LYS A 80 -8.70 -9.58 -11.29
N ASN A 81 -9.12 -10.26 -10.22
CA ASN A 81 -10.49 -10.31 -9.71
C ASN A 81 -10.51 -10.43 -8.17
N ASP A 82 -11.71 -10.36 -7.57
CA ASP A 82 -11.89 -10.37 -6.10
C ASP A 82 -11.50 -11.71 -5.44
N GLU A 83 -11.65 -12.82 -6.14
CA GLU A 83 -11.26 -14.15 -5.66
C GLU A 83 -9.73 -14.24 -5.56
N ASP A 84 -9.02 -13.78 -6.59
CA ASP A 84 -7.55 -13.67 -6.59
C ASP A 84 -7.06 -12.77 -5.46
N VAL A 85 -7.72 -11.62 -5.23
CA VAL A 85 -7.36 -10.71 -4.14
C VAL A 85 -7.51 -11.41 -2.79
N SER A 86 -8.62 -12.12 -2.58
CA SER A 86 -8.90 -12.82 -1.32
C SER A 86 -7.82 -13.82 -0.96
N ILE A 87 -7.22 -14.49 -1.95
CA ILE A 87 -6.12 -15.44 -1.74
C ILE A 87 -4.80 -14.70 -1.51
N LYS A 88 -4.47 -13.74 -2.37
CA LYS A 88 -3.14 -13.11 -2.38
C LYS A 88 -2.91 -12.09 -1.27
N ILE A 89 -3.98 -11.42 -0.84
CA ILE A 89 -3.89 -10.39 0.21
C ILE A 89 -3.55 -11.00 1.58
N GLU A 90 -3.88 -12.26 1.84
CA GLU A 90 -3.59 -12.91 3.13
C GLU A 90 -2.08 -13.01 3.38
N ASN A 91 -1.28 -13.37 2.38
CA ASN A 91 0.17 -13.40 2.48
C ASN A 91 0.77 -12.02 2.78
N LEU A 92 0.16 -10.96 2.26
CA LEU A 92 0.56 -9.59 2.56
C LEU A 92 0.12 -9.18 3.99
N LYS A 93 -1.09 -9.55 4.40
CA LYS A 93 -1.62 -9.29 5.75
C LYS A 93 -0.79 -9.96 6.83
N GLU A 94 -0.34 -11.20 6.62
CA GLU A 94 0.56 -11.87 7.55
C GLU A 94 1.88 -11.11 7.71
N ALA A 95 2.45 -10.65 6.59
CA ALA A 95 3.66 -9.86 6.59
C ALA A 95 3.49 -8.48 7.26
N THR A 96 2.31 -7.85 7.13
CA THR A 96 2.00 -6.55 7.73
C THR A 96 1.33 -6.66 9.10
N LYS A 97 1.09 -7.87 9.62
CA LYS A 97 0.33 -8.11 10.86
C LYS A 97 0.94 -7.38 12.07
N PHE A 98 2.26 -7.46 12.22
CA PHE A 98 2.97 -6.77 13.30
C PHE A 98 3.01 -5.25 13.10
N MET A 99 2.87 -4.78 11.86
CA MET A 99 2.85 -3.35 11.51
C MET A 99 1.50 -2.71 11.88
N LYS A 100 0.38 -3.44 11.77
CA LYS A 100 -0.94 -3.00 12.25
C LYS A 100 -1.00 -2.75 13.76
N ILE A 101 -0.15 -3.41 14.54
CA ILE A 101 -0.05 -3.15 15.99
C ILE A 101 0.52 -1.75 16.25
N ALA A 102 1.42 -1.27 15.38
CA ALA A 102 2.05 0.04 15.50
C ALA A 102 1.20 1.18 14.89
N GLU A 103 0.33 0.89 13.92
CA GLU A 103 -0.61 1.86 13.32
C GLU A 103 -1.98 1.20 13.12
N THR A 104 -2.94 1.55 13.97
CA THR A 104 -4.27 0.92 14.00
C THR A 104 -5.20 1.42 12.89
N ASN A 105 -5.01 2.65 12.38
CA ASN A 105 -5.91 3.27 11.39
C ASN A 105 -5.16 3.96 10.23
N PRO A 106 -4.37 3.20 9.45
CA PRO A 106 -3.47 3.75 8.43
C PRO A 106 -4.13 4.67 7.40
N LEU A 107 -5.31 4.30 6.87
CA LEU A 107 -6.04 5.12 5.89
C LEU A 107 -6.54 6.44 6.50
N SER A 108 -7.05 6.39 7.73
CA SER A 108 -7.53 7.59 8.43
C SER A 108 -6.37 8.54 8.74
N THR A 109 -5.24 7.99 9.21
CA THR A 109 -4.00 8.75 9.44
C THR A 109 -3.49 9.38 8.14
N PHE A 110 -3.51 8.63 7.04
CA PHE A 110 -3.15 9.16 5.72
C PHE A 110 -4.06 10.30 5.28
N LYS A 111 -5.39 10.13 5.42
CA LYS A 111 -6.37 11.17 5.09
C LYS A 111 -6.13 12.46 5.90
N ARG A 112 -5.93 12.35 7.21
CA ARG A 112 -5.60 13.51 8.07
C ARG A 112 -4.31 14.18 7.62
N LYS A 113 -3.28 13.41 7.28
CA LYS A 113 -2.02 13.96 6.74
C LYS A 113 -2.23 14.75 5.44
N LEU A 114 -3.12 14.31 4.55
CA LEU A 114 -3.46 15.06 3.34
C LEU A 114 -4.21 16.35 3.68
N GLU A 115 -5.22 16.27 4.55
CA GLU A 115 -5.98 17.44 5.00
C GLU A 115 -5.09 18.49 5.68
N ASP A 116 -4.15 18.05 6.52
CA ASP A 116 -3.20 18.94 7.20
C ASP A 116 -2.21 19.56 6.23
N LYS A 117 -1.73 18.80 5.22
CA LYS A 117 -0.91 19.36 4.13
C LYS A 117 -1.64 20.44 3.35
N GLU A 118 -2.93 20.25 3.08
CA GLU A 118 -3.74 21.26 2.38
C GLU A 118 -3.96 22.50 3.25
N LYS A 119 -4.29 22.34 4.53
CA LYS A 119 -4.45 23.46 5.48
C LYS A 119 -3.18 24.27 5.64
N CYS A 120 -2.02 23.60 5.72
CA CYS A 120 -0.73 24.24 5.94
C CYS A 120 -0.06 24.75 4.66
N LYS A 121 -0.64 24.50 3.48
CA LYS A 121 -0.04 24.86 2.17
C LYS A 121 0.18 26.37 2.00
N ASN A 122 -0.60 27.18 2.71
CA ASN A 122 -0.55 28.64 2.69
C ASN A 122 0.02 29.24 3.99
N VAL A 123 0.52 28.41 4.92
CA VAL A 123 1.13 28.89 6.15
C VAL A 123 2.62 29.04 5.90
N ILE A 124 3.07 30.29 5.79
CA ILE A 124 4.49 30.65 5.71
C ILE A 124 5.03 30.64 7.14
N PHE A 125 6.05 29.81 7.40
CA PHE A 125 6.81 29.81 8.66
C PHE A 125 7.96 30.81 8.59
#